data_AF-A0A849TXQ1-F1
#
_entry.id   AF-A0A849TXQ1-F1
#
_cell.length_a   1.000
_cell.length_b   1.000
_cell.length_c   1.000
_cell.angle_alpha   90.00
_cell.angle_beta   90.00
_cell.angle_gamma   90.00
#
_symmetry.space_group_name_H-M   'P 1'
#
loop_
_entity.id
_entity.type
_entity.pdbx_description
1 polymer ?
#
loop_
_entity_poly.entity_id
_entity_poly.type
_entity_poly.pdbx_seq_one_letter_code
_entity_poly.pdbx_strand_id
1 'polypeptide(L)'
;MPSANELVQSCTSVFTLPEIYFRVRDVVDDPNSTMGDLADVLKMDPAISARLLRIVNSPRYGFPRQIDTITRAANLLGIQAINDLVTATTIGRTFSGMPIQLMDVPKFWRKSVLCALLAGKIAKSCGINDSERFFVEGLLRDIGHFVLYQTIPQRAQSALIEAAYLESS
;
A
#
# COMPACT_ATOMS: atom_id res chain seq x y z
N MET A 1 13.49 22.74 18.49
CA MET A 1 13.19 21.54 17.67
C MET A 1 12.70 22.03 16.33
N PRO A 2 13.08 21.39 15.21
CA PRO A 2 12.49 21.75 13.92
C PRO A 2 10.97 21.57 13.98
N SER A 3 10.23 22.51 13.40
CA SER A 3 8.77 22.39 13.32
C SER A 3 8.36 21.25 12.38
N ALA A 4 7.12 20.77 12.49
CA ALA A 4 6.60 19.74 11.58
C ALA A 4 6.71 20.17 10.10
N ASN A 5 6.47 21.45 9.82
CA ASN A 5 6.65 22.02 8.48
C ASN A 5 8.10 22.00 8.01
N GLU A 6 9.07 22.32 8.88
CA GLU A 6 10.50 22.27 8.53
C GLU A 6 10.97 20.83 8.24
N LEU A 7 10.45 19.84 8.96
CA LEU A 7 10.74 18.43 8.71
C LEU A 7 10.17 17.96 7.36
N VAL A 8 8.94 18.37 7.02
CA VAL A 8 8.36 18.04 5.72
C VAL A 8 9.12 18.71 4.57
N GLN A 9 9.50 19.98 4.72
CA GLN A 9 10.24 20.73 3.69
C GLN A 9 11.68 20.23 3.47
N SER A 10 12.32 19.69 4.52
CA SER A 10 13.66 19.08 4.42
C SER A 10 13.64 17.67 3.82
N CYS A 11 12.46 17.06 3.69
CA CYS A 11 12.28 15.77 3.06
C CYS A 11 12.29 15.92 1.52
N THR A 12 13.47 15.74 0.92
CA THR A 12 13.70 16.00 -0.52
C THR A 12 13.09 14.95 -1.45
N SER A 13 12.67 13.80 -0.92
CA SER A 13 11.95 12.78 -1.68
C SER A 13 10.91 12.09 -0.81
N VAL A 14 9.66 12.50 -0.91
CA VAL A 14 8.54 11.63 -0.56
C VAL A 14 8.36 10.69 -1.76
N PHE A 15 9.29 9.73 -1.89
CA PHE A 15 9.17 8.48 -2.64
C PHE A 15 8.15 8.50 -3.81
N THR A 16 8.62 8.69 -5.05
CA THR A 16 7.77 8.71 -6.25
C THR A 16 7.17 7.34 -6.53
N LEU A 17 5.85 7.28 -6.73
CA LEU A 17 5.18 6.02 -7.07
C LEU A 17 5.72 5.43 -8.38
N PRO A 18 6.05 4.13 -8.42
CA PRO A 18 6.35 3.42 -9.65
C PRO A 18 5.34 3.67 -10.78
N GLU A 19 5.85 3.77 -12.01
CA GLU A 19 5.07 4.03 -13.23
C GLU A 19 3.85 3.11 -13.39
N ILE A 20 3.97 1.85 -12.95
CA ILE A 20 2.88 0.86 -13.00
C ILE A 20 1.63 1.31 -12.24
N TYR A 21 1.76 2.09 -11.16
CA TYR A 21 0.61 2.63 -10.43
C TYR A 21 -0.16 3.64 -11.26
N PHE A 22 0.53 4.58 -11.91
CA PHE A 22 -0.12 5.57 -12.76
C PHE A 22 -0.81 4.91 -13.94
N ARG A 23 -0.16 3.92 -14.57
CA ARG A 23 -0.77 3.19 -15.69
C ARG A 23 -2.00 2.38 -15.29
N VAL A 24 -2.02 1.81 -14.09
CA VAL A 24 -3.23 1.15 -13.57
C VAL A 24 -4.31 2.18 -13.27
N ARG A 25 -3.96 3.33 -12.70
CA ARG A 25 -4.87 4.45 -12.42
C ARG A 25 -5.55 4.94 -13.70
N ASP A 26 -4.78 5.16 -14.75
CA ASP A 26 -5.27 5.62 -16.05
C ASP A 26 -6.33 4.66 -16.64
N VAL A 27 -6.09 3.35 -16.53
CA VAL A 27 -7.02 2.32 -17.04
C VAL A 27 -8.24 2.16 -16.14
N VAL A 28 -8.11 2.38 -14.83
CA VAL A 28 -9.26 2.29 -13.90
C VAL A 28 -10.16 3.51 -14.00
N ASP A 29 -9.58 4.69 -14.24
CA ASP A 29 -10.31 5.96 -14.30
C ASP A 29 -10.92 6.23 -15.70
N ASP A 30 -10.51 5.50 -16.74
CA ASP A 30 -11.11 5.58 -18.08
C ASP A 30 -12.40 4.72 -18.20
N PRO A 31 -13.57 5.34 -18.42
CA PRO A 31 -14.83 4.62 -18.55
C PRO A 31 -14.93 3.71 -19.79
N ASN A 32 -14.02 3.85 -20.77
CA ASN A 32 -13.97 3.00 -21.96
C ASN A 32 -13.02 1.82 -21.82
N SER A 33 -12.22 1.80 -20.75
CA SER A 33 -11.22 0.77 -20.53
C SER A 33 -11.85 -0.55 -20.08
N THR A 34 -11.21 -1.65 -20.49
CA THR A 34 -11.67 -3.01 -20.23
C THR A 34 -10.81 -3.72 -19.18
N MET A 35 -11.32 -4.82 -18.63
CA MET A 35 -10.50 -5.70 -17.78
C MET A 35 -9.30 -6.31 -18.54
N GLY A 36 -9.39 -6.40 -19.87
CA GLY A 36 -8.29 -6.81 -20.73
C GLY A 36 -7.13 -5.81 -20.67
N ASP A 37 -7.44 -4.52 -20.82
CA ASP A 37 -6.47 -3.42 -20.77
C ASP A 37 -5.79 -3.38 -19.40
N LEU A 38 -6.55 -3.58 -18.32
CA LEU A 38 -6.01 -3.65 -16.97
C LEU A 38 -5.08 -4.87 -16.81
N ALA A 39 -5.48 -6.04 -17.31
CA ALA A 39 -4.64 -7.22 -17.29
C ALA A 39 -3.34 -7.04 -18.09
N ASP A 40 -3.37 -6.30 -19.19
CA ASP A 40 -2.20 -6.01 -20.01
C ASP A 40 -1.22 -5.07 -19.31
N VAL A 41 -1.72 -4.07 -18.57
CA VAL A 41 -0.86 -3.26 -17.67
C VAL A 41 -0.23 -4.14 -16.59
N LEU A 42 -1.01 -5.00 -15.91
CA LEU A 42 -0.50 -5.86 -14.83
C LEU A 42 0.57 -6.86 -15.30
N LYS A 43 0.47 -7.38 -16.53
CA LYS A 43 1.46 -8.30 -17.13
C LYS A 43 2.85 -7.67 -17.24
N MET A 44 2.93 -6.35 -17.34
CA MET A 44 4.20 -5.63 -17.45
C MET A 44 4.98 -5.60 -16.12
N ASP A 45 4.33 -5.95 -15.00
CA ASP A 45 4.97 -6.04 -13.69
C ASP A 45 4.90 -7.48 -13.13
N PRO A 46 6.02 -8.23 -13.20
CA PRO A 46 6.08 -9.62 -12.77
C PRO A 46 5.73 -9.84 -11.30
N ALA A 47 6.06 -8.88 -10.42
CA ALA A 47 5.83 -9.04 -9.00
C ALA A 47 4.39 -8.68 -8.58
N ILE A 48 3.70 -7.78 -9.29
CA ILE A 48 2.25 -7.59 -9.15
C ILE A 48 1.52 -8.81 -9.73
N SER A 49 1.92 -9.29 -10.91
CA SER A 49 1.38 -10.50 -11.56
C SER A 49 1.46 -11.74 -10.66
N ALA A 50 2.62 -12.01 -10.06
CA ALA A 50 2.78 -13.12 -9.12
C ALA A 50 1.89 -12.97 -7.87
N ARG A 51 1.75 -11.74 -7.36
CA ARG A 51 0.93 -11.46 -6.17
C ARG A 51 -0.56 -11.62 -6.46
N LEU A 52 -1.01 -11.20 -7.64
CA LEU A 52 -2.36 -11.40 -8.16
C LEU A 52 -2.69 -12.90 -8.23
N LEU A 53 -1.84 -13.68 -8.90
CA LEU A 53 -2.00 -15.13 -9.02
C LEU A 53 -2.03 -15.83 -7.65
N ARG A 54 -1.18 -15.40 -6.71
CA ARG A 54 -1.17 -15.95 -5.36
C ARG A 54 -2.46 -15.65 -4.58
N ILE A 55 -3.07 -14.49 -4.77
CA ILE A 55 -4.33 -14.12 -4.11
C ILE A 55 -5.49 -14.96 -4.64
N VAL A 56 -5.64 -15.07 -5.97
CA VAL A 56 -6.73 -15.85 -6.57
C VAL A 56 -6.61 -17.35 -6.32
N ASN A 57 -5.38 -17.86 -6.13
CA ASN A 57 -5.14 -19.26 -5.76
C ASN A 57 -5.12 -19.49 -4.24
N SER A 58 -5.40 -18.47 -3.44
CA SER A 58 -5.46 -18.65 -1.99
C SER A 58 -6.66 -19.52 -1.60
N PRO A 59 -6.60 -20.25 -0.46
CA PRO A 59 -7.69 -21.11 -0.01
C PRO A 59 -9.05 -20.41 0.10
N ARG A 60 -9.03 -19.08 0.27
CA ARG A 60 -10.22 -18.21 0.30
C ARG A 60 -11.09 -18.32 -0.95
N TYR A 61 -10.50 -18.54 -2.13
CA TYR A 61 -11.24 -18.61 -3.38
C TYR A 61 -11.60 -20.04 -3.79
N GLY A 62 -10.92 -21.06 -3.24
CA GLY A 62 -11.37 -22.45 -3.28
C GLY A 62 -11.55 -23.07 -4.67
N PHE A 63 -10.83 -22.59 -5.70
CA PHE A 63 -11.02 -23.08 -7.05
C PHE A 63 -10.53 -24.53 -7.22
N PRO A 64 -11.27 -25.37 -7.97
CA PRO A 64 -10.90 -26.77 -8.20
C PRO A 64 -9.66 -26.93 -9.09
N ARG A 65 -9.25 -25.87 -9.79
CA ARG A 65 -8.06 -25.85 -10.65
C ARG A 65 -7.31 -24.53 -10.46
N GLN A 66 -5.98 -24.60 -10.45
CA GLN A 66 -5.13 -23.44 -10.29
C GLN A 66 -5.36 -22.44 -11.44
N ILE A 67 -5.44 -21.16 -11.10
CA ILE A 67 -5.49 -20.04 -12.04
C ILE A 67 -4.05 -19.67 -12.41
N ASP A 68 -3.73 -19.68 -13.69
CA ASP A 68 -2.38 -19.50 -14.25
C ASP A 68 -2.26 -18.31 -15.21
N THR A 69 -3.37 -17.61 -15.48
CA THR A 69 -3.42 -16.47 -16.41
C THR A 69 -3.83 -15.17 -15.73
N ILE A 70 -3.13 -14.07 -16.04
CA ILE A 70 -3.39 -12.74 -15.45
C ILE A 70 -4.77 -12.21 -15.84
N THR A 71 -5.18 -12.37 -17.09
CA THR A 71 -6.51 -11.94 -17.56
C THR A 71 -7.63 -12.65 -16.81
N ARG A 72 -7.49 -13.96 -16.56
CA ARG A 72 -8.48 -14.72 -15.78
C ARG A 72 -8.46 -14.32 -14.30
N ALA A 73 -7.27 -14.13 -13.72
CA ALA A 73 -7.13 -13.68 -12.35
C ALA A 73 -7.72 -12.27 -12.13
N ALA A 74 -7.51 -11.36 -13.09
CA ALA A 74 -8.04 -10.01 -13.06
C ALA A 74 -9.58 -10.00 -13.11
N ASN A 75 -10.17 -10.77 -14.04
CA ASN A 75 -11.63 -10.93 -14.11
C ASN A 75 -12.26 -11.49 -12.83
N LEU A 76 -11.56 -12.41 -12.14
CA LEU A 76 -12.04 -13.00 -10.89
C LEU A 76 -11.94 -12.07 -9.68
N LEU A 77 -10.92 -11.21 -9.62
CA LEU A 77 -10.70 -10.26 -8.52
C LEU A 77 -11.54 -8.98 -8.69
N GLY A 78 -11.73 -8.53 -9.92
CA GLY A 78 -12.41 -7.28 -10.22
C GLY A 78 -11.49 -6.05 -10.10
N ILE A 79 -11.90 -4.95 -10.73
CA ILE A 79 -11.14 -3.69 -10.84
C ILE A 79 -10.72 -3.14 -9.47
N GLN A 80 -11.65 -3.06 -8.52
CA GLN A 80 -11.37 -2.46 -7.21
C GLN A 80 -10.25 -3.20 -6.47
N ALA A 81 -10.32 -4.53 -6.43
CA ALA A 81 -9.34 -5.32 -5.69
C ALA A 81 -7.96 -5.34 -6.37
N ILE A 82 -7.92 -5.14 -7.69
CA ILE A 82 -6.68 -4.93 -8.44
C ILE A 82 -6.07 -3.56 -8.11
N ASN A 83 -6.89 -2.51 -8.08
CA ASN A 83 -6.43 -1.18 -7.68
C ASN A 83 -5.83 -1.23 -6.26
N ASP A 84 -6.53 -1.84 -5.30
CA ASP A 84 -6.03 -2.01 -3.94
C ASP A 84 -4.69 -2.77 -3.90
N LEU A 85 -4.55 -3.84 -4.70
CA LEU A 85 -3.34 -4.65 -4.79
C LEU A 85 -2.15 -3.86 -5.37
N VAL A 86 -2.38 -3.12 -6.46
CA VAL A 86 -1.36 -2.33 -7.15
C VAL A 86 -0.91 -1.19 -6.26
N THR A 87 -1.85 -0.49 -5.63
CA THR A 87 -1.59 0.56 -4.65
C THR A 87 -0.72 0.02 -3.50
N ALA A 88 -1.12 -1.08 -2.87
CA ALA A 88 -0.36 -1.67 -1.76
C ALA A 88 1.03 -2.18 -2.19
N THR A 89 1.17 -2.71 -3.40
CA THR A 89 2.45 -3.27 -3.89
C THR A 89 3.42 -2.17 -4.31
N THR A 90 2.92 -1.16 -5.01
CA THR A 90 3.69 0.02 -5.47
C THR A 90 4.27 0.74 -4.28
N ILE A 91 3.41 1.09 -3.32
CA ILE A 91 3.80 1.76 -2.10
C ILE A 91 4.86 0.93 -1.35
N GLY A 92 4.63 -0.37 -1.13
CA GLY A 92 5.62 -1.22 -0.46
C GLY A 92 7.01 -1.24 -1.12
N ARG A 93 7.11 -1.05 -2.44
CA ARG A 93 8.39 -0.97 -3.16
C ARG A 93 9.05 0.39 -3.04
N THR A 94 8.28 1.47 -3.06
CA THR A 94 8.87 2.81 -2.95
C THR A 94 9.61 3.01 -1.64
N PHE A 95 9.20 2.31 -0.57
CA PHE A 95 9.81 2.43 0.76
C PHE A 95 10.87 1.37 1.08
N SER A 96 11.27 0.50 0.14
CA SER A 96 12.23 -0.60 0.40
C SER A 96 13.69 -0.17 0.56
N GLY A 97 14.02 1.10 0.32
CA GLY A 97 15.37 1.67 0.44
C GLY A 97 15.73 2.26 1.81
N MET A 98 14.86 2.13 2.82
CA MET A 98 15.08 2.72 4.14
C MET A 98 15.98 1.82 5.02
N PRO A 99 16.92 2.37 5.83
CA PRO A 99 17.73 1.58 6.74
C PRO A 99 16.87 0.75 7.69
N ILE A 100 16.94 -0.58 7.52
CA ILE A 100 16.18 -1.62 8.24
C ILE A 100 16.34 -1.53 9.78
N GLN A 101 17.42 -0.88 10.26
CA GLN A 101 17.73 -0.76 11.68
C GLN A 101 16.75 0.12 12.48
N LEU A 102 16.00 1.01 11.83
CA LEU A 102 15.04 1.91 12.48
C LEU A 102 13.60 1.40 12.43
N MET A 103 13.26 0.62 11.40
CA MET A 103 11.88 0.15 11.21
C MET A 103 11.82 -1.11 10.34
N ASP A 104 11.02 -2.08 10.78
CA ASP A 104 10.56 -3.18 9.94
C ASP A 104 9.51 -2.65 8.95
N VAL A 105 10.00 -2.23 7.78
CA VAL A 105 9.20 -1.65 6.69
C VAL A 105 8.06 -2.60 6.25
N PRO A 106 8.28 -3.92 6.06
CA PRO A 106 7.19 -4.86 5.80
C PRO A 106 6.10 -4.88 6.88
N LYS A 107 6.46 -4.90 8.16
CA LYS A 107 5.51 -4.92 9.28
C LYS A 107 4.73 -3.61 9.37
N PHE A 108 5.41 -2.48 9.20
CA PHE A 108 4.79 -1.16 9.13
C PHE A 108 3.75 -1.12 8.01
N TRP A 109 4.11 -1.57 6.79
CA TRP A 109 3.19 -1.57 5.67
C TRP A 109 1.99 -2.48 5.87
N ARG A 110 2.20 -3.67 6.43
CA ARG A 110 1.09 -4.57 6.76
C ARG A 110 0.11 -3.90 7.72
N LYS A 111 0.60 -3.13 8.69
CA LYS A 111 -0.25 -2.37 9.63
C LYS A 111 -1.01 -1.27 8.91
N SER A 112 -0.36 -0.46 8.06
CA SER A 112 -1.01 0.62 7.31
C SER A 112 -2.10 0.12 6.37
N VAL A 113 -1.83 -0.97 5.63
CA VAL A 113 -2.84 -1.59 4.74
C VAL A 113 -4.00 -2.18 5.54
N LEU A 114 -3.72 -2.82 6.69
CA LEU A 114 -4.77 -3.37 7.55
C LEU A 114 -5.65 -2.25 8.12
N CYS A 115 -5.06 -1.13 8.52
CA CYS A 115 -5.80 0.06 8.95
C CYS A 115 -6.62 0.68 7.83
N ALA A 116 -6.08 0.80 6.62
CA ALA A 116 -6.80 1.27 5.43
C ALA A 116 -8.04 0.41 5.13
N LEU A 117 -7.86 -0.91 5.10
CA LEU A 117 -8.95 -1.87 4.85
C LEU A 117 -10.02 -1.80 5.95
N LEU A 118 -9.61 -1.71 7.21
CA LEU A 118 -10.54 -1.58 8.33
C LEU A 118 -11.30 -0.25 8.29
N ALA A 119 -10.61 0.86 8.04
CA ALA A 119 -11.22 2.19 7.94
C ALA A 119 -12.24 2.25 6.80
N GLY A 120 -11.88 1.77 5.61
CA GLY A 120 -12.81 1.68 4.49
C GLY A 120 -14.01 0.75 4.77
N LYS A 121 -13.78 -0.39 5.44
CA LYS A 121 -14.87 -1.32 5.80
C LYS A 121 -15.81 -0.74 6.86
N ILE A 122 -15.27 -0.06 7.87
CA ILE A 122 -16.06 0.64 8.89
C ILE A 122 -16.90 1.74 8.25
N ALA A 123 -16.30 2.56 7.37
CA ALA A 123 -17.01 3.62 6.66
C ALA A 123 -18.20 3.06 5.86
N LYS A 124 -18.01 1.94 5.13
CA LYS A 124 -19.11 1.26 4.42
C LYS A 124 -20.19 0.76 5.37
N SER A 125 -19.82 0.12 6.48
CA SER A 125 -20.78 -0.36 7.49
C SER A 125 -21.57 0.77 8.16
N CYS A 126 -21.03 1.99 8.19
CA CYS A 126 -21.70 3.19 8.70
C CYS A 126 -22.54 3.92 7.65
N GLY A 127 -22.66 3.40 6.42
CA GLY A 127 -23.43 4.03 5.34
C GLY A 127 -22.74 5.25 4.71
N ILE A 128 -21.42 5.39 4.87
CA ILE A 128 -20.65 6.47 4.26
C ILE A 128 -20.32 6.10 2.81
N ASN A 129 -20.81 6.90 1.86
CA ASN A 129 -20.61 6.66 0.42
C ASN A 129 -19.14 6.83 -0.01
N ASP A 130 -18.40 7.74 0.63
CA ASP A 130 -16.99 8.02 0.34
C ASP A 130 -16.05 7.13 1.17
N SER A 131 -16.17 5.81 1.03
CA SER A 131 -15.34 4.85 1.78
C SER A 131 -13.87 4.81 1.33
N GLU A 132 -13.59 5.29 0.11
CA GLU A 132 -12.25 5.34 -0.47
C GLU A 132 -11.37 6.36 0.26
N ARG A 133 -11.93 7.53 0.60
CA ARG A 133 -11.24 8.51 1.43
C ARG A 133 -10.74 7.94 2.76
N PHE A 134 -11.56 7.16 3.45
CA PHE A 134 -11.16 6.54 4.73
C PHE A 134 -10.10 5.45 4.57
N PHE A 135 -10.09 4.75 3.43
CA PHE A 135 -9.00 3.85 3.09
C PHE A 135 -7.68 4.61 2.96
N VAL A 136 -7.68 5.72 2.22
CA VAL A 136 -6.49 6.57 2.04
C VAL A 136 -6.03 7.17 3.38
N GLU A 137 -6.94 7.68 4.20
CA GLU A 137 -6.62 8.20 5.54
C GLU A 137 -6.00 7.10 6.43
N GLY A 138 -6.56 5.88 6.42
CA GLY A 138 -6.01 4.75 7.16
C GLY A 138 -4.64 4.27 6.66
N LEU A 139 -4.39 4.41 5.36
CA LEU A 139 -3.11 4.06 4.72
C LEU A 139 -2.01 5.08 5.07
N LEU A 140 -2.36 6.37 5.10
CA LEU A 140 -1.43 7.47 5.29
C LEU A 140 -1.23 7.87 6.76
N ARG A 141 -2.08 7.40 7.67
CA ARG A 141 -2.08 7.77 9.10
C ARG A 141 -0.68 7.84 9.72
N ASP A 142 0.16 6.85 9.43
CA ASP A 142 1.46 6.70 10.07
C ASP A 142 2.62 7.18 9.16
N ILE A 143 2.35 7.77 7.98
CA ILE A 143 3.40 8.14 7.00
C ILE A 143 4.42 9.15 7.53
N GLY A 144 4.04 9.96 8.52
CA GLY A 144 4.94 10.91 9.18
C GLY A 144 6.17 10.25 9.83
N HIS A 145 6.08 8.98 10.22
CA HIS A 145 7.24 8.24 10.73
C HIS A 145 8.36 8.15 9.69
N PHE A 146 8.01 7.99 8.40
CA PHE A 146 9.01 7.97 7.33
C PHE A 146 9.74 9.31 7.19
N VAL A 147 9.01 10.43 7.30
CA VAL A 147 9.61 11.77 7.31
C VAL A 147 10.61 11.90 8.47
N LEU A 148 10.24 11.42 9.65
CA LEU A 148 11.10 11.46 10.84
C LEU A 148 12.36 10.59 10.68
N TYR A 149 12.23 9.37 10.13
CA TYR A 149 13.38 8.49 9.91
C TYR A 149 14.33 9.03 8.83
N GLN A 150 13.82 9.76 7.85
CA GLN A 150 14.64 10.33 6.79
C GLN A 150 15.34 11.64 7.22
N THR A 151 14.65 12.46 8.01
CA THR A 151 15.14 13.81 8.36
C THR A 151 15.89 13.86 9.68
N ILE A 152 15.51 13.03 10.66
CA ILE A 152 16.10 12.99 12.00
C ILE A 152 16.29 11.55 12.55
N PRO A 153 16.98 10.65 11.81
CA PRO A 153 17.05 9.22 12.12
C PRO A 153 17.52 8.91 13.55
N GLN A 154 18.54 9.60 14.06
CA GLN A 154 19.09 9.33 15.40
C GLN A 154 18.08 9.64 16.50
N ARG A 155 17.31 10.73 16.36
CA ARG A 155 16.30 11.13 17.35
C ARG A 155 15.08 10.23 17.30
N ALA A 156 14.68 9.81 16.09
CA ALA A 156 13.63 8.83 15.91
C ALA A 156 14.03 7.48 16.54
N GLN A 157 15.30 7.07 16.43
CA GLN A 157 15.82 5.88 17.11
C GLN A 157 15.74 5.99 18.63
N SER A 158 16.20 7.10 19.20
CA SER A 158 16.17 7.32 20.66
C SER A 158 14.75 7.27 21.20
N ALA A 159 13.79 7.88 20.50
CA ALA A 159 12.38 7.86 20.90
C ALA A 159 11.77 6.44 20.86
N LEU A 160 12.13 5.63 19.86
CA LEU A 160 11.69 4.22 19.79
C LEU A 160 12.25 3.37 20.92
N ILE A 161 13.53 3.57 21.26
CA ILE A 161 14.18 2.86 22.37
C ILE A 161 13.52 3.23 23.69
N GLU A 162 13.28 4.52 23.94
CA GLU A 162 12.63 5.02 25.17
C GLU A 162 11.18 4.51 25.30
N ALA A 163 10.41 4.51 24.21
CA ALA A 163 9.06 3.93 24.19
C ALA A 163 9.05 2.43 24.51
N ALA A 164 10.02 1.67 23.98
CA ALA A 164 10.13 0.23 24.26
C ALA A 164 10.45 -0.06 25.74
N TYR A 165 11.22 0.81 26.41
CA TYR A 165 11.48 0.68 27.85
C TYR A 165 10.22 0.88 28.70
N LEU A 166 9.36 1.84 28.31
CA LEU A 166 8.11 2.15 29.01
C LEU A 166 7.06 1.03 28.91
N GLU A 167 7.05 0.25 27.83
CA GLU A 167 6.13 -0.91 27.69
C GLU A 167 6.59 -2.15 28.46
N SER A 168 7.84 -2.17 28.94
CA SER A 168 8.45 -3.27 29.69
C SER A 168 8.52 -3.05 31.21
N SER A 169 7.97 -1.92 31.70
CA SER A 169 7.83 -1.57 33.13
C SER A 169 6.36 -1.61 33.55
#